data_AF-A0A0K0DBS3-F1
#
_entry.id   AF-A0A0K0DBS3-F1
#
_cell.length_a   1.000
_cell.length_b   1.000
_cell.length_c   1.000
_cell.angle_alpha   90.00
_cell.angle_beta   90.00
_cell.angle_gamma   90.00
#
_symmetry.space_group_name_H-M   'P 1'
#
loop_
_entity.id
_entity.type
_entity.pdbx_description
1 polymer ?
#
loop_
_entity_poly.entity_id
_entity_poly.type
_entity_poly.pdbx_seq_one_letter_code
_entity_poly.pdbx_strand_id
1 'polypeptide(L)'
;MSIPCPPPPSEETSAFQSGSQGKKIRIGICAMNRKATSKPMRAIMSKIVDYYKDWLEYFIFPESVIINEPVDRWPLCDCLISFHSTDFPLHKAIEYVKLRKPYVINDLKRQYDLLDRRKVFRTLAKEGIEHPRHGVLMRGDLTEEGPSYTSL
;
A
#
# COMPACT_ATOMS: atom_id res chain seq x y z
N MET A 1 -3.38 -66.16 43.36
CA MET A 1 -2.56 -65.14 42.67
C MET A 1 -3.41 -64.62 41.53
N SER A 2 -4.08 -63.49 41.71
CA SER A 2 -5.07 -62.96 40.78
C SER A 2 -4.43 -61.81 40.01
N ILE A 3 -4.27 -61.99 38.70
CA ILE A 3 -3.71 -60.97 37.79
C ILE A 3 -4.81 -59.95 37.51
N PRO A 4 -4.63 -58.64 37.77
CA PRO A 4 -5.63 -57.65 37.39
C PRO A 4 -5.56 -57.35 35.88
N CYS A 5 -6.74 -57.21 35.26
CA CYS A 5 -6.87 -56.75 33.87
C CYS A 5 -6.29 -55.34 33.67
N PRO A 6 -5.69 -55.05 32.50
CA PRO A 6 -5.30 -53.69 32.15
C PRO A 6 -6.54 -52.82 31.88
N PRO A 7 -6.49 -51.51 32.18
CA PRO A 7 -7.58 -50.58 31.87
C PRO A 7 -7.73 -50.38 30.35
N PRO A 8 -8.94 -50.05 29.86
CA PRO A 8 -9.17 -49.78 28.45
C PRO A 8 -8.40 -48.53 28.00
N PRO A 9 -7.91 -48.49 26.74
CA PRO A 9 -7.24 -47.31 26.22
C PRO A 9 -8.23 -46.14 26.23
N SER A 10 -7.84 -45.09 26.94
CA SER A 10 -8.47 -43.77 26.95
C SER A 10 -8.78 -43.32 25.53
N GLU A 11 -10.00 -42.81 25.33
CA GLU A 11 -10.44 -42.10 24.13
C GLU A 11 -9.49 -40.91 23.86
N GLU A 12 -8.41 -41.16 23.12
CA GLU A 12 -7.71 -40.11 22.39
C GLU A 12 -8.58 -39.75 21.19
N THR A 13 -9.58 -38.90 21.46
CA THR A 13 -10.11 -37.98 20.47
C THR A 13 -8.97 -37.05 20.04
N SER A 14 -8.09 -37.57 19.17
CA SER A 14 -7.23 -36.74 18.34
C SER A 14 -8.15 -36.04 17.35
N ALA A 15 -8.69 -34.92 17.80
CA ALA A 15 -9.34 -33.95 16.94
C ALA A 15 -8.35 -33.60 15.84
N PHE A 16 -8.58 -34.14 14.64
CA PHE A 16 -8.09 -33.57 13.40
C PHE A 16 -8.69 -32.17 13.27
N GLN A 17 -8.02 -31.20 13.88
CA GLN A 17 -8.12 -29.78 13.57
C GLN A 17 -6.67 -29.33 13.41
N SER A 18 -6.26 -28.73 12.30
CA SER A 18 -6.99 -27.70 11.59
C SER A 18 -7.14 -28.02 10.11
N GLY A 19 -8.36 -27.81 9.62
CA GLY A 19 -8.60 -27.64 8.20
C GLY A 19 -7.65 -26.59 7.64
N SER A 20 -7.26 -26.80 6.38
CA SER A 20 -6.66 -25.79 5.53
C SER A 20 -7.57 -24.56 5.47
N GLN A 21 -7.50 -23.67 6.46
CA GLN A 21 -7.89 -22.30 6.25
C GLN A 21 -6.84 -21.75 5.29
N GLY A 22 -7.22 -21.62 4.01
CA GLY A 22 -6.36 -21.08 2.98
C GLY A 22 -5.74 -19.76 3.47
N LYS A 23 -4.45 -19.55 3.17
CA LYS A 23 -3.75 -18.32 3.55
C LYS A 23 -4.57 -17.12 3.07
N LYS A 24 -5.00 -16.27 4.00
CA LYS A 24 -5.67 -15.01 3.67
C LYS A 24 -4.67 -14.04 3.08
N ILE A 25 -5.06 -13.35 2.00
CA ILE A 25 -4.30 -12.28 1.37
C ILE A 25 -4.32 -11.07 2.30
N ARG A 26 -3.14 -10.57 2.64
CA ARG A 26 -2.95 -9.48 3.59
C ARG A 26 -2.76 -8.16 2.85
N ILE A 27 -3.71 -7.25 2.99
CA ILE A 27 -3.65 -5.90 2.44
C ILE A 27 -3.04 -4.95 3.48
N GLY A 28 -1.86 -4.42 3.15
CA GLY A 28 -1.19 -3.39 3.92
C GLY A 28 -1.57 -1.99 3.46
N ILE A 29 -2.11 -1.17 4.35
CA ILE A 29 -2.36 0.25 4.08
C ILE A 29 -1.17 1.06 4.60
N CYS A 30 -0.37 1.59 3.69
CA CYS A 30 0.80 2.41 3.97
C CYS A 30 0.55 3.87 3.57
N ALA A 31 0.00 4.64 4.51
CA ALA A 31 -0.28 6.06 4.36
C ALA A 31 -0.29 6.71 5.76
N MET A 32 -0.17 8.05 5.81
CA MET A 32 -0.29 8.78 7.08
C MET A 32 -1.64 8.54 7.75
N ASN A 33 -1.68 8.60 9.08
CA ASN A 33 -2.83 8.16 9.87
C ASN A 33 -4.11 8.90 9.49
N ARG A 34 -4.03 10.21 9.20
CA ARG A 34 -5.17 11.02 8.69
C ARG A 34 -5.83 10.43 7.45
N LYS A 35 -5.06 9.83 6.54
CA LYS A 35 -5.58 9.21 5.31
C LYS A 35 -6.01 7.76 5.55
N ALA A 36 -5.19 6.99 6.26
CA ALA A 36 -5.43 5.58 6.53
C ALA A 36 -6.68 5.32 7.39
N THR A 37 -7.01 6.23 8.31
CA THR A 37 -8.19 6.10 9.20
C THR A 37 -9.38 6.97 8.79
N SER A 38 -9.29 7.62 7.64
CA SER A 38 -10.36 8.49 7.14
C SER A 38 -11.69 7.72 6.97
N LYS A 39 -12.82 8.41 7.18
CA LYS A 39 -14.16 7.86 6.95
C LYS A 39 -14.30 7.13 5.60
N PRO A 40 -13.86 7.68 4.45
CA PRO A 40 -13.94 6.97 3.18
C PRO A 40 -13.06 5.72 3.15
N MET A 41 -11.84 5.77 3.69
CA MET A 41 -10.95 4.60 3.72
C MET A 41 -11.58 3.45 4.50
N ARG A 42 -12.10 3.73 5.70
CA ARG A 42 -12.81 2.72 6.50
C ARG A 42 -14.01 2.16 5.78
N ALA A 43 -14.84 2.99 5.15
CA ALA A 43 -16.03 2.53 4.44
C ALA A 43 -15.69 1.59 3.26
N ILE A 44 -14.64 1.91 2.51
CA ILE A 44 -14.16 1.06 1.40
C ILE A 44 -13.62 -0.26 1.93
N MET A 45 -12.73 -0.21 2.93
CA MET A 45 -12.11 -1.41 3.48
C MET A 45 -13.12 -2.33 4.17
N SER A 46 -14.09 -1.78 4.90
CA SER A 46 -15.17 -2.56 5.50
C SER A 46 -15.98 -3.31 4.45
N LYS A 47 -16.29 -2.69 3.30
CA LYS A 47 -17.00 -3.37 2.20
C LYS A 47 -16.16 -4.48 1.56
N ILE A 48 -14.86 -4.24 1.36
CA ILE A 48 -13.95 -5.25 0.79
C ILE A 48 -13.84 -6.45 1.73
N VAL A 49 -13.65 -6.23 3.03
CA VAL A 49 -13.58 -7.32 4.01
C VAL A 49 -14.90 -8.05 4.13
N ASP A 50 -16.03 -7.36 4.09
CA ASP A 50 -17.33 -8.01 4.19
C ASP A 50 -17.60 -8.94 2.99
N TYR A 51 -17.24 -8.49 1.78
CA TYR A 51 -17.41 -9.27 0.56
C TYR A 51 -16.42 -10.44 0.44
N TYR A 52 -15.19 -10.27 0.92
CA TYR A 52 -14.09 -11.24 0.75
C TYR A 52 -13.55 -11.83 2.06
N LYS A 53 -14.37 -11.87 3.12
CA LYS A 53 -13.99 -12.14 4.52
C LYS A 53 -13.15 -13.41 4.75
N ASP A 54 -13.36 -14.43 3.94
CA ASP A 54 -12.66 -15.71 4.04
C ASP A 54 -11.29 -15.71 3.36
N TRP A 55 -11.05 -14.76 2.46
CA TRP A 55 -9.87 -14.71 1.59
C TRP A 55 -8.95 -13.53 1.89
N LEU A 56 -9.47 -12.45 2.47
CA LEU A 56 -8.76 -11.18 2.60
C LEU A 56 -8.82 -10.62 4.02
N GLU A 57 -7.69 -10.08 4.47
CA GLU A 57 -7.57 -9.27 5.68
C GLU A 57 -6.82 -7.98 5.35
N TYR A 58 -7.08 -6.89 6.08
CA TYR A 58 -6.30 -5.67 5.95
C TYR A 58 -5.78 -5.19 7.30
N PHE A 59 -4.70 -4.43 7.26
CA PHE A 59 -4.15 -3.75 8.41
C PHE A 59 -3.48 -2.44 8.00
N ILE A 60 -3.38 -1.52 8.95
CA ILE A 60 -2.79 -0.20 8.74
C ILE A 60 -1.37 -0.21 9.31
N PHE A 61 -0.42 0.29 8.53
CA PHE A 61 0.97 0.43 8.97
C PHE A 61 1.02 1.54 10.02
N PRO A 62 1.59 1.31 11.21
CA PRO A 62 1.73 2.35 12.21
C PRO A 62 2.56 3.51 11.68
N GLU A 63 2.12 4.75 11.89
CA GLU A 63 2.80 5.94 11.37
C GLU A 63 4.23 6.06 11.92
N SER A 64 4.44 5.70 13.20
CA SER A 64 5.77 5.65 13.81
C SER A 64 6.72 4.69 13.09
N VAL A 65 6.23 3.55 12.60
CA VAL A 65 7.03 2.57 11.85
C VAL A 65 7.36 3.12 10.45
N ILE A 66 6.38 3.74 9.79
CA ILE A 66 6.58 4.36 8.47
C ILE A 66 7.68 5.45 8.55
N ILE A 67 7.65 6.29 9.58
CA ILE A 67 8.57 7.42 9.71
C ILE A 67 9.93 6.96 10.28
N ASN A 68 9.94 6.26 11.41
CA ASN A 68 11.16 6.04 12.20
C ASN A 68 11.88 4.73 11.86
N GLU A 69 11.16 3.66 11.54
CA GLU A 69 11.77 2.33 11.34
C GLU A 69 12.23 2.14 9.90
N PRO A 70 13.32 1.40 9.67
CA PRO A 70 13.76 1.04 8.33
C PRO A 70 12.79 0.04 7.67
N VAL A 71 12.79 -0.01 6.33
CA VAL A 71 11.77 -0.69 5.51
C VAL A 71 11.77 -2.21 5.66
N ASP A 72 12.88 -2.80 6.09
CA ASP A 72 13.03 -4.21 6.40
C ASP A 72 12.17 -4.64 7.59
N ARG A 73 11.95 -3.74 8.55
CA ARG A 73 11.12 -3.96 9.75
C ARG A 73 9.64 -3.66 9.58
N TRP A 74 9.25 -3.17 8.41
CA TRP A 74 7.84 -2.89 8.14
C TRP A 74 7.03 -4.19 8.07
N PRO A 75 5.75 -4.16 8.46
CA PRO A 75 4.91 -5.35 8.42
C PRO A 75 4.80 -5.93 7.01
N LEU A 76 4.81 -7.25 6.89
CA LEU A 76 4.65 -7.94 5.61
C LEU A 76 3.20 -7.89 5.12
N CYS A 77 3.02 -7.64 3.83
CA CYS A 77 1.73 -7.70 3.14
C CYS A 77 1.88 -8.32 1.74
N ASP A 78 0.82 -8.95 1.25
CA ASP A 78 0.74 -9.49 -0.11
C ASP A 78 0.34 -8.38 -1.10
N CYS A 79 -0.50 -7.46 -0.63
CA CYS A 79 -0.98 -6.31 -1.39
C CYS A 79 -0.67 -5.03 -0.62
N LEU A 80 -0.18 -3.99 -1.32
CA LEU A 80 0.14 -2.69 -0.75
C LEU A 80 -0.77 -1.62 -1.36
N ILE A 81 -1.49 -0.93 -0.49
CA ILE A 81 -2.24 0.28 -0.81
C ILE A 81 -1.51 1.45 -0.17
N SER A 82 -0.95 2.33 -0.99
CA SER A 82 -0.20 3.47 -0.50
C SER A 82 -0.59 4.77 -1.19
N PHE A 83 -0.63 5.85 -0.40
CA PHE A 83 -1.02 7.18 -0.85
C PHE A 83 -0.04 8.21 -0.32
N HIS A 84 0.57 8.94 -1.24
CA HIS A 84 1.37 10.11 -0.92
C HIS A 84 0.51 11.18 -0.24
N SER A 85 1.05 11.77 0.81
CA SER A 85 0.54 12.96 1.49
C SER A 85 1.71 13.85 1.90
N THR A 86 1.40 15.05 2.37
CA THR A 86 2.37 15.87 3.11
C THR A 86 3.03 14.98 4.17
N ASP A 87 4.36 15.08 4.26
CA ASP A 87 5.24 14.37 5.19
C ASP A 87 5.43 12.85 4.95
N PHE A 88 4.76 12.24 3.96
CA PHE A 88 4.88 10.81 3.72
C PHE A 88 6.22 10.45 3.06
N PRO A 89 7.03 9.54 3.65
CA PRO A 89 8.33 9.17 3.10
C PRO A 89 8.19 8.23 1.89
N LEU A 90 7.86 8.80 0.73
CA LEU A 90 7.62 8.06 -0.52
C LEU A 90 8.82 7.21 -0.95
N HIS A 91 10.04 7.70 -0.71
CA HIS A 91 11.26 6.95 -1.00
C HIS A 91 11.33 5.61 -0.24
N LYS A 92 10.97 5.60 1.06
CA LYS A 92 10.91 4.39 1.88
C LYS A 92 9.85 3.43 1.37
N ALA A 93 8.67 3.94 0.99
CA ALA A 93 7.63 3.09 0.43
C ALA A 93 8.08 2.39 -0.88
N ILE A 94 8.82 3.10 -1.74
CA ILE A 94 9.38 2.51 -2.97
C ILE A 94 10.43 1.45 -2.64
N GLU A 95 11.27 1.68 -1.64
CA GLU A 95 12.28 0.72 -1.19
C GLU A 95 11.63 -0.54 -0.59
N TYR A 96 10.59 -0.38 0.22
CA TYR A 96 9.77 -1.48 0.73
C TYR A 96 9.19 -2.32 -0.41
N VAL A 97 8.62 -1.68 -1.44
CA VAL A 97 8.08 -2.39 -2.63
C VAL A 97 9.18 -3.15 -3.38
N LYS A 98 10.38 -2.57 -3.52
CA LYS A 98 11.51 -3.27 -4.16
C LYS A 98 11.96 -4.49 -3.35
N LEU A 99 12.01 -4.35 -2.03
CA LEU A 99 12.46 -5.39 -1.09
C LEU A 99 11.46 -6.54 -0.98
N ARG A 100 10.18 -6.23 -0.78
CA ARG A 100 9.13 -7.22 -0.47
C ARG A 100 8.30 -7.65 -1.68
N LYS A 101 8.33 -6.87 -2.77
CA LYS A 101 7.59 -7.09 -4.02
C LYS A 101 6.08 -7.43 -3.83
N PRO A 102 5.34 -6.68 -2.99
CA PRO A 102 3.89 -6.86 -2.87
C PRO A 102 3.19 -6.45 -4.16
N TYR A 103 1.94 -6.89 -4.34
CA TYR A 103 1.07 -6.33 -5.38
C TYR A 103 0.71 -4.88 -5.04
N VAL A 104 1.17 -3.93 -5.85
CA VAL A 104 0.97 -2.49 -5.59
C VAL A 104 -0.28 -2.02 -6.31
N ILE A 105 -1.31 -1.61 -5.55
CA ILE A 105 -2.57 -1.11 -6.12
C ILE A 105 -2.39 0.29 -6.72
N ASN A 106 -1.63 1.14 -6.03
CA ASN A 106 -1.39 2.51 -6.46
C ASN A 106 0.10 2.70 -6.71
N ASP A 107 0.48 2.86 -7.98
CA ASP A 107 1.89 3.00 -8.37
C ASP A 107 2.54 4.19 -7.64
N LEU A 108 3.56 3.89 -6.84
CA LEU A 108 4.26 4.88 -6.03
C LEU A 108 5.10 5.85 -6.86
N LYS A 109 5.63 5.41 -8.01
CA LYS A 109 6.49 6.24 -8.87
C LYS A 109 5.64 7.26 -9.63
N ARG A 110 4.49 6.83 -10.16
CA ARG A 110 3.53 7.72 -10.85
C ARG A 110 3.00 8.82 -9.94
N GLN A 111 2.99 8.61 -8.63
CA GLN A 111 2.62 9.66 -7.67
C GLN A 111 3.59 10.85 -7.67
N TYR A 112 4.87 10.68 -8.02
CA TYR A 112 5.78 11.81 -8.23
C TYR A 112 5.38 12.66 -9.43
N ASP A 113 4.87 12.04 -10.49
CA ASP A 113 4.46 12.76 -11.69
C ASP A 113 3.19 13.58 -11.45
N LEU A 114 2.31 13.12 -10.55
CA LEU A 114 1.13 13.88 -10.11
C LEU A 114 1.46 15.14 -9.31
N LEU A 115 2.65 15.23 -8.71
CA LEU A 115 3.06 16.42 -7.95
C LEU A 115 3.50 17.57 -8.87
N ASP A 116 3.88 17.28 -10.11
CA ASP A 116 4.28 18.29 -11.08
C ASP A 116 3.20 18.49 -12.14
N ARG A 117 2.46 19.60 -12.01
CA ARG A 117 1.42 20.00 -12.98
C ARG A 117 1.91 19.95 -14.43
N ARG A 118 3.18 20.26 -14.70
CA ARG A 118 3.76 20.24 -16.05
C ARG A 118 3.81 18.82 -16.60
N LYS A 119 4.22 17.85 -15.78
CA LYS A 119 4.26 16.43 -16.17
C LYS A 119 2.88 15.85 -16.36
N VAL A 120 1.91 16.26 -15.54
CA VAL A 120 0.50 15.88 -15.71
C VAL A 120 -0.01 16.36 -17.06
N PHE A 121 0.13 17.64 -17.40
CA PHE A 121 -0.32 18.17 -18.69
C PHE A 121 0.39 17.52 -19.88
N ARG A 122 1.71 17.25 -19.79
CA ARG A 122 2.42 16.52 -20.84
C ARG A 122 1.87 15.11 -21.05
N THR A 123 1.53 14.42 -19.96
CA THR A 123 0.92 13.08 -20.03
C THR A 123 -0.47 13.14 -20.67
N LEU A 124 -1.29 14.12 -20.28
CA LEU A 124 -2.62 14.33 -20.88
C LEU A 124 -2.52 14.62 -22.39
N ALA A 125 -1.62 15.52 -22.79
CA ALA A 125 -1.39 15.83 -24.21
C ALA A 125 -0.94 14.60 -25.00
N LYS A 126 -0.02 13.80 -24.43
CA LYS A 126 0.50 12.59 -25.06
C LYS A 126 -0.57 11.53 -25.29
N GLU A 127 -1.48 11.37 -24.34
CA GLU A 127 -2.60 10.43 -24.43
C GLU A 127 -3.80 10.99 -25.22
N GLY A 128 -3.67 12.20 -25.80
CA GLY A 128 -4.73 12.82 -26.60
C GLY A 128 -5.94 13.29 -25.80
N ILE A 129 -5.79 13.47 -24.48
CA ILE A 129 -6.86 13.95 -23.60
C ILE A 129 -6.92 15.48 -23.70
N GLU A 130 -8.06 16.01 -24.11
CA GLU A 130 -8.27 17.46 -24.21
C GLU A 130 -8.08 18.12 -22.83
N HIS A 131 -7.26 19.17 -22.79
CA HIS A 131 -6.98 19.93 -21.58
C HIS A 131 -6.92 21.43 -21.92
N PRO A 132 -7.16 22.33 -20.95
CA PRO A 132 -7.07 23.76 -21.19
C PRO A 132 -5.70 24.17 -21.76
N ARG A 133 -5.72 25.16 -22.66
CA ARG A 133 -4.49 25.82 -23.14
C ARG A 133 -3.77 26.46 -21.95
N HIS A 134 -2.50 26.15 -21.78
CA HIS A 134 -1.70 26.61 -20.66
C HIS A 134 -0.27 26.94 -21.11
N GLY A 135 0.40 27.83 -20.37
CA GLY A 135 1.82 28.12 -20.51
C GLY A 135 2.55 27.80 -19.21
N VAL A 136 3.78 27.30 -19.31
CA VAL A 136 4.62 27.00 -18.14
C VAL A 136 5.67 28.10 -17.98
N LEU A 137 5.49 28.97 -16.99
CA LEU A 137 6.50 29.95 -16.62
C LEU A 137 7.42 29.37 -15.54
N MET A 138 8.70 29.18 -15.88
CA MET A 138 9.75 28.81 -14.93
C MET A 138 10.41 30.08 -14.41
N ARG A 139 10.23 30.38 -13.12
CA ARG A 139 10.95 31.48 -12.46
C ARG A 139 12.26 30.91 -11.90
N GLY A 140 13.34 31.05 -12.65
CA GLY A 140 14.70 30.77 -12.14
C GLY A 140 15.28 32.02 -11.46
N ASP A 141 16.17 31.83 -10.49
CA ASP A 141 17.11 32.88 -10.13
C ASP A 141 17.97 33.19 -11.36
N LEU A 142 18.17 34.47 -11.63
CA LEU A 142 18.92 35.01 -12.77
C LEU A 142 20.38 34.50 -12.74
N THR A 143 20.60 33.33 -13.30
CA THR A 143 21.88 32.97 -13.90
C THR A 143 21.66 33.05 -15.40
N GLU A 144 21.82 34.28 -15.91
CA GLU A 144 22.22 34.62 -17.27
C GLU A 144 21.88 33.58 -18.34
N GLU A 145 20.60 33.35 -18.64
CA GLU A 145 20.03 33.11 -19.98
C GLU A 145 18.51 33.33 -19.85
N GLY A 146 17.93 34.07 -20.81
CA GLY A 146 16.56 34.58 -20.75
C GLY A 146 15.48 33.49 -20.59
N PRO A 147 14.20 33.88 -20.38
CA PRO A 147 13.11 32.93 -20.24
C PRO A 147 13.02 32.04 -21.49
N SER A 148 13.44 30.78 -21.36
CA SER A 148 13.21 29.75 -22.38
C SER A 148 11.73 29.43 -22.43
N TYR A 149 11.02 30.11 -23.32
CA TYR A 149 9.69 29.70 -23.74
C TYR A 149 9.80 28.41 -24.56
N THR A 150 9.63 27.27 -23.92
CA THR A 150 9.31 26.04 -24.65
C THR A 150 7.82 26.05 -24.93
N SER A 151 7.46 26.51 -26.13
CA SER A 151 6.15 26.24 -26.72
C SER A 151 6.00 24.73 -26.90
N LEU A 152 4.87 24.18 -26.43
CA LEU A 152 4.38 22.86 -26.81
C LEU A 152 3.43 23.02 -28.00
#